data_AF-A0A2M9HFM3-F1
#
_entry.id   AF-A0A2M9HFM3-F1
#
_cell.length_a   1.000
_cell.length_b   1.000
_cell.length_c   1.000
_cell.angle_alpha   90.00
_cell.angle_beta   90.00
_cell.angle_gamma   90.00
#
_symmetry.space_group_name_H-M   'P 1'
#
loop_
_entity.id
_entity.type
_entity.pdbx_description
1 polymer ?
#
loop_
_entity_poly.entity_id
_entity_poly.type
_entity_poly.pdbx_seq_one_letter_code
_entity_poly.pdbx_strand_id
1 'polypeptide(L)'
;MWTFSADVGNGGSGDGGSGIVGFGNVGFGDGGSAGDADPFAVTAGDPSGAVWNEVSHTLVVRPGAVLTLSMASGYENGTDGGRIVVEDGAHLTLDGVRINVSARRDAAALLVDSGRLDLVLAAGSDNRLWSGADRAGLENGEHELVIVAAGPRHGVARNVGRLSACSYSASEDVDGAGIGGAKGERGANITINGGVIEAFARADRHNAYGAGIGGGRGSDGGNVLIGSGTVTAGCRASRGMAYGAGIGGGYGGSGTDITIRGGEVAAWSRGLQGSYGAGVGGGQSDDLFGGGTGGMARRITVAGGRLRASGNVPVGSGLWGGESRDISVAAGTMA
;
A
#
# COMPACT_ATOMS: atom_id res chain seq x y z
N MET A 1 -42.94 10.45 11.95
CA MET A 1 -43.57 9.42 11.11
C MET A 1 -43.42 9.89 9.68
N TRP A 2 -42.37 9.42 9.00
CA TRP A 2 -42.12 9.73 7.59
C TRP A 2 -41.71 8.42 6.92
N THR A 3 -42.51 8.03 5.94
CA THR A 3 -42.42 6.80 5.18
C THR A 3 -41.45 6.95 4.01
N PHE A 4 -40.54 6.00 3.83
CA PHE A 4 -39.81 5.83 2.58
C PHE A 4 -40.71 5.09 1.58
N SER A 5 -40.89 5.67 0.38
CA SER A 5 -41.35 4.93 -0.80
C SER A 5 -40.13 4.66 -1.66
N ALA A 6 -39.80 3.40 -1.85
CA ALA A 6 -38.84 2.97 -2.84
C ALA A 6 -39.48 3.09 -4.23
N ASP A 7 -38.80 3.71 -5.17
CA ASP A 7 -39.07 3.51 -6.58
C ASP A 7 -37.78 3.11 -7.29
N VAL A 8 -37.85 1.94 -7.93
CA VAL A 8 -36.77 1.28 -8.64
C VAL A 8 -36.79 1.82 -10.07
N GLY A 9 -35.99 2.86 -10.31
CA GLY A 9 -35.83 3.47 -11.62
C GLY A 9 -34.51 3.07 -12.27
N ASN A 10 -34.55 2.05 -13.13
CA ASN A 10 -33.48 1.72 -14.05
C ASN A 10 -33.44 2.81 -15.15
N GLY A 11 -32.36 3.59 -15.22
CA GLY A 11 -32.21 4.65 -16.22
C GLY A 11 -30.87 5.36 -16.08
N GLY A 12 -30.04 5.27 -17.12
CA GLY A 12 -28.69 5.79 -17.12
C GLY A 12 -28.56 7.31 -17.20
N SER A 13 -27.30 7.70 -17.40
CA SER A 13 -26.75 9.04 -17.60
C SER A 13 -26.38 9.82 -16.34
N GLY A 14 -25.16 10.37 -16.36
CA GLY A 14 -24.76 11.47 -15.50
C GLY A 14 -23.39 11.30 -14.90
N ASP A 15 -22.36 11.53 -15.72
CA ASP A 15 -21.01 11.88 -15.24
C ASP A 15 -21.11 13.22 -14.48
N GLY A 16 -21.56 13.16 -13.23
CA GLY A 16 -21.61 14.26 -12.28
C GLY A 16 -20.27 14.36 -11.58
N GLY A 17 -19.46 15.35 -11.99
CA GLY A 17 -18.11 15.55 -11.51
C GLY A 17 -17.99 15.62 -9.98
N SER A 18 -17.26 14.68 -9.41
CA SER A 18 -16.54 14.84 -8.14
C SER A 18 -15.05 14.93 -8.49
N GLY A 19 -14.35 15.96 -8.00
CA GLY A 19 -12.98 16.32 -8.36
C GLY A 19 -11.95 15.20 -8.20
N ILE A 20 -11.85 14.36 -9.24
CA ILE A 20 -10.77 13.40 -9.42
C ILE A 20 -9.52 14.21 -9.71
N VAL A 21 -8.56 14.20 -8.79
CA VAL A 21 -7.16 14.46 -9.11
C VAL A 21 -6.78 13.45 -10.19
N GLY A 22 -6.68 13.95 -11.43
CA GLY A 22 -6.30 13.17 -12.58
C GLY A 22 -4.87 12.69 -12.39
N PHE A 23 -4.71 11.44 -11.96
CA PHE A 23 -3.44 10.74 -12.12
C PHE A 23 -3.35 10.36 -13.60
N GLY A 24 -2.83 11.31 -14.37
CA GLY A 24 -2.45 11.09 -15.75
C GLY A 24 -1.58 9.84 -15.85
N ASN A 25 -1.76 9.14 -16.96
CA ASN A 25 -0.94 8.01 -17.34
C ASN A 25 0.48 8.54 -17.59
N VAL A 26 1.27 8.71 -16.52
CA VAL A 26 2.69 9.02 -16.63
C VAL A 26 3.34 7.77 -17.20
N GLY A 27 3.67 7.82 -18.49
CA GLY A 27 4.66 6.91 -19.05
C GLY A 27 5.94 7.13 -18.28
N PHE A 28 6.32 6.13 -17.48
CA PHE A 28 7.56 6.16 -16.71
C PHE A 28 8.68 5.79 -17.67
N GLY A 29 9.59 6.74 -17.90
CA GLY A 29 10.78 6.49 -18.68
C GLY A 29 11.55 5.32 -18.07
N ASP A 30 11.97 4.43 -18.96
CA ASP A 30 12.84 3.29 -18.70
C ASP A 30 13.99 3.76 -17.79
N GLY A 31 14.08 3.17 -16.60
CA GLY A 31 15.16 3.46 -15.65
C GLY A 31 16.51 3.26 -16.32
N GLY A 32 17.56 3.92 -15.81
CA GLY A 32 18.91 3.70 -16.30
C GLY A 32 19.21 2.19 -16.30
N SER A 33 19.67 1.68 -17.43
CA SER A 33 19.96 0.25 -17.63
C SER A 33 20.77 -0.30 -16.47
N ALA A 34 20.36 -1.46 -15.94
CA ALA A 34 21.11 -2.24 -14.96
C ALA A 34 22.58 -2.42 -15.38
N GLY A 35 23.44 -1.49 -14.96
CA GLY A 35 24.86 -1.77 -14.78
C GLY A 35 25.03 -2.56 -13.49
N ASP A 36 26.08 -3.39 -13.42
CA ASP A 36 26.42 -4.19 -12.23
C ASP A 36 26.72 -3.32 -10.98
N ALA A 37 26.86 -2.00 -11.15
CA ALA A 37 27.13 -1.06 -10.09
C ALA A 37 25.97 -0.92 -9.09
N ASP A 38 26.33 -0.68 -7.83
CA ASP A 38 25.38 -0.39 -6.74
C ASP A 38 24.60 0.90 -7.07
N PRO A 39 23.25 0.82 -7.22
CA PRO A 39 22.44 1.99 -7.52
C PRO A 39 22.14 2.83 -6.26
N PHE A 40 22.56 2.39 -5.08
CA PHE A 40 22.26 3.06 -3.81
C PHE A 40 23.50 3.72 -3.20
N ALA A 41 23.28 4.80 -2.46
CA ALA A 41 24.31 5.46 -1.69
C ALA A 41 23.90 5.55 -0.21
N VAL A 42 24.82 5.16 0.68
CA VAL A 42 24.69 5.43 2.11
C VAL A 42 25.19 6.86 2.37
N THR A 43 24.28 7.80 2.59
CA THR A 43 24.61 9.23 2.80
C THR A 43 24.77 9.61 4.27
N ALA A 44 24.30 8.76 5.19
CA ALA A 44 24.55 8.85 6.63
C ALA A 44 24.42 7.48 7.30
N GLY A 45 25.09 7.29 8.43
CA GLY A 45 25.20 6.01 9.12
C GLY A 45 26.53 5.30 8.83
N ASP A 46 26.70 4.08 9.35
CA ASP A 46 27.87 3.25 9.06
C ASP A 46 27.67 2.50 7.73
N PRO A 47 28.46 2.80 6.67
CA PRO A 47 28.30 2.15 5.37
C PRO A 47 28.48 0.62 5.41
N SER A 48 29.18 0.08 6.41
CA SER A 48 29.33 -1.37 6.56
C SER A 48 28.01 -2.07 6.93
N GLY A 49 27.01 -1.31 7.37
CA GLY A 49 25.65 -1.75 7.66
C GLY A 49 24.85 -2.13 6.41
N ALA A 50 25.36 -1.92 5.20
CA ALA A 50 24.76 -2.41 3.97
C ALA A 50 25.82 -2.98 3.01
N VAL A 51 25.44 -3.98 2.22
CA VAL A 51 26.31 -4.58 1.20
C VAL A 51 25.52 -4.81 -0.07
N TRP A 52 26.02 -4.28 -1.18
CA TRP A 52 25.51 -4.59 -2.50
C TRP A 52 25.97 -5.97 -2.96
N ASN A 53 25.01 -6.78 -3.41
CA ASN A 53 25.27 -8.04 -4.08
C ASN A 53 25.00 -7.87 -5.58
N GLU A 54 26.07 -7.85 -6.36
CA GLU A 54 26.03 -7.67 -7.82
C GLU A 54 25.26 -8.80 -8.53
N VAL A 55 25.32 -10.03 -8.00
CA VAL A 55 24.68 -11.20 -8.63
C VAL A 55 23.17 -11.20 -8.40
N SER A 56 22.72 -10.86 -7.20
CA SER A 56 21.29 -10.82 -6.87
C SER A 56 20.65 -9.46 -7.08
N HIS A 57 21.43 -8.45 -7.52
CA HIS A 57 21.06 -7.04 -7.62
C HIS A 57 20.31 -6.54 -6.38
N THR A 58 20.88 -6.81 -5.21
CA THR A 58 20.24 -6.54 -3.92
C THR A 58 21.19 -5.83 -2.99
N LEU A 59 20.76 -4.69 -2.45
CA LEU A 59 21.38 -4.07 -1.29
C LEU A 59 20.85 -4.76 -0.04
N VAL A 60 21.72 -5.53 0.59
CA VAL A 60 21.44 -6.24 1.83
C VAL A 60 21.74 -5.30 2.99
N VAL A 61 20.71 -4.93 3.75
CA VAL A 61 20.81 -4.13 4.97
C VAL A 61 20.95 -5.08 6.16
N ARG A 62 22.08 -4.96 6.86
CA ARG A 62 22.46 -5.83 7.96
C ARG A 62 21.59 -5.59 9.20
N PRO A 63 21.53 -6.58 10.12
CA PRO A 63 20.74 -6.46 11.34
C PRO A 63 21.09 -5.22 12.16
N GLY A 64 20.07 -4.48 12.59
CA GLY A 64 20.18 -3.29 13.43
C GLY A 64 20.84 -2.08 12.76
N ALA A 65 21.08 -2.10 11.45
CA ALA A 65 21.70 -0.99 10.74
C ALA A 65 20.85 0.30 10.86
N VAL A 66 21.54 1.43 11.02
CA VAL A 66 20.95 2.77 11.06
C VAL A 66 21.52 3.58 9.90
N LEU A 67 20.76 3.72 8.82
CA LEU A 67 21.27 4.27 7.55
C LEU A 67 20.32 5.32 6.97
N THR A 68 20.90 6.30 6.28
CA THR A 68 20.19 7.10 5.28
C THR A 68 20.62 6.65 3.89
N LEU A 69 19.64 6.31 3.07
CA LEU A 69 19.84 5.82 1.71
C LEU A 69 19.31 6.84 0.71
N SER A 70 20.06 7.08 -0.36
CA SER A 70 19.63 7.80 -1.56
C SER A 70 19.98 7.00 -2.82
N MET A 71 19.55 7.47 -3.98
CA MET A 71 20.13 6.97 -5.24
C MET A 71 21.59 7.43 -5.37
N ALA A 72 22.44 6.56 -5.92
CA ALA A 72 23.82 6.87 -6.26
C ALA A 72 23.90 7.77 -7.51
N SER A 73 25.09 8.37 -7.73
CA SER A 73 25.37 9.13 -8.95
C SER A 73 25.17 8.26 -10.19
N GLY A 74 24.45 8.79 -11.19
CA GLY A 74 24.09 8.05 -12.40
C GLY A 74 22.77 7.26 -12.29
N TYR A 75 22.17 7.20 -11.09
CA TYR A 75 20.90 6.54 -10.83
C TYR A 75 19.83 7.51 -10.29
N GLU A 76 19.95 8.80 -10.56
CA GLU A 76 19.06 9.84 -10.01
C GLU A 76 17.58 9.61 -10.37
N ASN A 77 17.33 8.96 -11.52
CA ASN A 77 16.00 8.58 -12.01
C ASN A 77 15.47 7.26 -11.43
N GLY A 78 16.28 6.52 -10.67
CA GLY A 78 15.95 5.21 -10.10
C GLY A 78 16.66 4.04 -10.76
N THR A 79 16.34 2.84 -10.28
CA THR A 79 16.80 1.55 -10.81
C THR A 79 15.63 0.63 -11.13
N ASP A 80 15.77 -0.21 -12.16
CA ASP A 80 14.81 -1.25 -12.54
C ASP A 80 15.27 -2.69 -12.21
N GLY A 81 16.53 -2.83 -11.79
CA GLY A 81 17.14 -4.09 -11.34
C GLY A 81 17.37 -4.16 -9.83
N GLY A 82 17.81 -3.06 -9.23
CA GLY A 82 18.21 -3.01 -7.82
C GLY A 82 17.05 -3.12 -6.84
N ARG A 83 17.29 -3.82 -5.73
CA ARG A 83 16.31 -4.04 -4.65
C ARG A 83 16.97 -3.82 -3.29
N ILE A 84 16.16 -3.61 -2.26
CA ILE A 84 16.61 -3.55 -0.88
C ILE A 84 16.02 -4.74 -0.11
N VAL A 85 16.86 -5.43 0.65
CA VAL A 85 16.44 -6.48 1.60
C VAL A 85 16.97 -6.11 2.98
N VAL A 86 16.10 -6.01 3.97
CA VAL A 86 16.44 -5.84 5.38
C VAL A 86 16.47 -7.23 6.03
N GLU A 87 17.65 -7.69 6.45
CA GLU A 87 17.83 -9.06 6.95
C GLU A 87 17.10 -9.30 8.27
N ASP A 88 17.44 -8.54 9.33
CA ASP A 88 16.82 -8.67 10.65
C ASP A 88 16.75 -7.32 11.36
N GLY A 89 15.69 -6.58 11.02
CA GLY A 89 15.39 -5.27 11.57
C GLY A 89 16.41 -4.16 11.26
N ALA A 90 15.92 -2.95 11.04
CA ALA A 90 16.77 -1.79 10.75
C ALA A 90 16.03 -0.48 11.01
N HIS A 91 16.81 0.60 11.12
CA HIS A 91 16.32 1.97 11.07
C HIS A 91 16.79 2.60 9.75
N LEU A 92 15.89 2.76 8.80
CA LEU A 92 16.21 3.29 7.48
C LEU A 92 15.58 4.66 7.29
N THR A 93 16.37 5.62 6.82
CA THR A 93 15.87 6.87 6.25
C THR A 93 15.95 6.79 4.73
N LEU A 94 14.82 6.96 4.05
CA LEU A 94 14.78 7.06 2.58
C LEU A 94 14.80 8.53 2.15
N ASP A 95 15.83 8.89 1.39
CA ASP A 95 16.05 10.22 0.84
C ASP A 95 16.14 10.17 -0.69
N GLY A 96 14.98 10.00 -1.33
CA GLY A 96 14.85 9.98 -2.77
C GLY A 96 15.16 8.63 -3.40
N VAL A 97 14.97 7.54 -2.67
CA VAL A 97 15.17 6.16 -3.17
C VAL A 97 14.06 5.80 -4.16
N ARG A 98 14.43 5.37 -5.37
CA ARG A 98 13.50 5.06 -6.46
C ARG A 98 13.83 3.69 -7.07
N ILE A 99 12.95 2.73 -6.82
CA ILE A 99 13.06 1.35 -7.29
C ILE A 99 11.81 1.01 -8.10
N ASN A 100 12.01 0.51 -9.32
CA ASN A 100 10.92 0.02 -10.18
C ASN A 100 11.26 -1.34 -10.79
N VAL A 101 10.98 -2.39 -10.03
CA VAL A 101 11.22 -3.78 -10.43
C VAL A 101 9.96 -4.46 -10.94
N SER A 102 8.91 -3.69 -11.27
CA SER A 102 7.57 -4.21 -11.60
C SER A 102 7.52 -5.10 -12.84
N ALA A 103 8.54 -5.04 -13.70
CA ALA A 103 8.68 -5.94 -14.85
C ALA A 103 8.96 -7.40 -14.44
N ARG A 104 9.41 -7.63 -13.19
CA ARG A 104 9.69 -8.96 -12.63
C ARG A 104 8.60 -9.32 -11.64
N ARG A 105 7.74 -10.28 -12.02
CA ARG A 105 6.53 -10.66 -11.26
C ARG A 105 6.77 -10.89 -9.77
N ASP A 106 7.86 -11.59 -9.41
CA ASP A 106 8.22 -11.99 -8.04
C ASP A 106 9.38 -11.14 -7.46
N ALA A 107 9.42 -9.84 -7.77
CA ALA A 107 10.44 -8.94 -7.24
C ALA A 107 9.84 -7.89 -6.29
N ALA A 108 10.19 -7.96 -5.01
CA ALA A 108 9.93 -6.90 -4.04
C ALA A 108 10.97 -5.77 -4.20
N ALA A 109 10.53 -4.51 -4.26
CA ALA A 109 11.42 -3.35 -4.29
C ALA A 109 12.14 -3.17 -2.95
N LEU A 110 11.40 -3.31 -1.85
CA LEU A 110 11.94 -3.39 -0.49
C LEU A 110 11.26 -4.56 0.24
N LEU A 111 12.07 -5.49 0.74
CA LEU A 111 11.64 -6.62 1.55
C LEU A 111 12.20 -6.50 2.97
N VAL A 112 11.34 -6.68 3.97
CA VAL A 112 11.75 -6.96 5.35
C VAL A 112 11.73 -8.47 5.52
N ASP A 113 12.90 -9.09 5.53
CA ASP A 113 13.05 -10.54 5.63
C ASP A 113 12.76 -11.02 7.06
N SER A 114 13.21 -10.26 8.06
CA SER A 114 12.84 -10.45 9.44
C SER A 114 13.04 -9.19 10.30
N GLY A 115 12.63 -9.27 11.57
CA GLY A 115 12.77 -8.18 12.53
C GLY A 115 11.78 -7.03 12.31
N ARG A 116 12.11 -5.86 12.86
CA ARG A 116 11.28 -4.64 12.76
C ARG A 116 11.96 -3.61 11.85
N LEU A 117 11.21 -3.02 10.92
CA LEU A 117 11.68 -1.87 10.15
C LEU A 117 11.10 -0.56 10.70
N ASP A 118 11.98 0.29 11.22
CA ASP A 118 11.68 1.69 11.47
C ASP A 118 12.07 2.52 10.24
N LEU A 119 11.08 2.96 9.48
CA LEU A 119 11.24 3.72 8.24
C LEU A 119 10.98 5.21 8.46
N VAL A 120 11.97 6.03 8.16
CA VAL A 120 11.88 7.49 8.13
C VAL A 120 11.88 7.96 6.68
N LEU A 121 10.91 8.78 6.30
CA LEU A 121 10.91 9.49 5.02
C LEU A 121 11.57 10.85 5.21
N ALA A 122 12.71 11.09 4.56
CA ALA A 122 13.43 12.36 4.69
C ALA A 122 12.57 13.57 4.28
N ALA A 123 12.82 14.74 4.87
CA ALA A 123 12.00 15.92 4.62
C ALA A 123 12.09 16.35 3.15
N GLY A 124 10.94 16.46 2.48
CA GLY A 124 10.88 16.84 1.07
C GLY A 124 11.33 15.75 0.09
N SER A 125 11.67 14.55 0.57
CA SER A 125 12.07 13.45 -0.30
C SER A 125 10.86 12.81 -0.99
N ASP A 126 11.08 12.27 -2.19
CA ASP A 126 10.11 11.50 -2.95
C ASP A 126 10.66 10.10 -3.22
N ASN A 127 10.13 9.12 -2.50
CA ASN A 127 10.58 7.74 -2.53
C ASN A 127 9.57 6.87 -3.28
N ARG A 128 10.07 5.93 -4.09
CA ARG A 128 9.27 5.02 -4.89
C ARG A 128 9.74 3.59 -4.70
N LEU A 129 8.81 2.70 -4.36
CA LEU A 129 9.02 1.27 -4.21
C LEU A 129 7.97 0.54 -5.05
N TRP A 130 8.33 0.22 -6.30
CA TRP A 130 7.43 -0.44 -7.24
C TRP A 130 7.88 -1.86 -7.48
N SER A 131 7.07 -2.79 -6.99
CA SER A 131 7.30 -4.23 -7.01
C SER A 131 6.55 -4.92 -8.14
N GLY A 132 6.97 -6.15 -8.42
CA GLY A 132 6.25 -7.08 -9.28
C GLY A 132 4.86 -7.41 -8.76
N ALA A 133 4.04 -7.97 -9.65
CA ALA A 133 2.63 -8.25 -9.41
C ALA A 133 2.36 -9.19 -8.22
N ASP A 134 3.30 -10.06 -7.83
CA ASP A 134 3.14 -10.97 -6.68
C ASP A 134 3.60 -10.37 -5.36
N ARG A 135 4.33 -9.25 -5.41
CA ARG A 135 5.09 -8.73 -4.27
C ARG A 135 4.55 -7.39 -3.84
N ALA A 136 4.60 -7.13 -2.55
CA ALA A 136 4.18 -5.82 -2.06
C ALA A 136 5.20 -4.75 -2.45
N GLY A 137 4.73 -3.53 -2.71
CA GLY A 137 5.61 -2.38 -3.00
C GLY A 137 6.66 -2.20 -1.90
N LEU A 138 6.18 -2.14 -0.66
CA LEU A 138 6.98 -2.36 0.54
C LEU A 138 6.45 -3.63 1.22
N GLU A 139 7.25 -4.67 1.23
CA GLU A 139 6.87 -5.98 1.73
C GLU A 139 7.39 -6.19 3.14
N ASN A 140 6.50 -6.05 4.11
CA ASN A 140 6.80 -6.38 5.51
C ASN A 140 6.13 -7.67 5.96
N GLY A 141 5.19 -8.24 5.20
CA GLY A 141 4.46 -9.43 5.64
C GLY A 141 3.82 -9.21 7.01
N GLU A 142 4.17 -10.05 7.99
CA GLU A 142 3.76 -9.90 9.39
C GLU A 142 4.85 -9.25 10.28
N HIS A 143 5.95 -8.76 9.72
CA HIS A 143 7.00 -8.05 10.45
C HIS A 143 6.57 -6.64 10.84
N GLU A 144 7.04 -6.16 12.00
CA GLU A 144 6.66 -4.82 12.48
C GLU A 144 7.24 -3.74 11.56
N LEU A 145 6.37 -2.86 11.07
CA LEU A 145 6.73 -1.74 10.22
C LEU A 145 6.22 -0.45 10.85
N VAL A 146 7.12 0.50 11.08
CA VAL A 146 6.78 1.84 11.54
C VAL A 146 7.25 2.86 10.53
N ILE A 147 6.33 3.62 9.94
CA ILE A 147 6.62 4.69 9.00
C ILE A 147 6.40 6.05 9.68
N VAL A 148 7.44 6.88 9.65
CA VAL A 148 7.39 8.28 10.05
C VAL A 148 7.96 9.15 8.93
N ALA A 149 7.64 10.44 8.93
CA ALA A 149 8.32 11.39 8.05
C ALA A 149 9.03 12.46 8.87
N ALA A 150 10.22 12.84 8.41
CA ALA A 150 10.91 14.03 8.86
C ALA A 150 10.23 15.27 8.25
N GLY A 151 10.14 16.35 9.04
CA GLY A 151 9.52 17.62 8.63
C GLY A 151 8.55 18.19 9.67
N PRO A 152 8.03 19.43 9.45
CA PRO A 152 7.13 20.08 10.39
C PRO A 152 5.83 19.28 10.59
N ARG A 153 5.48 19.01 11.84
CA ARG A 153 4.26 18.27 12.23
C ARG A 153 2.95 19.03 11.97
N HIS A 154 3.01 20.26 11.42
CA HIS A 154 1.86 21.11 11.16
C HIS A 154 2.09 22.02 9.93
N GLY A 155 1.18 21.96 8.94
CA GLY A 155 0.72 23.17 8.25
C GLY A 155 0.99 23.36 6.76
N VAL A 156 2.05 22.79 6.15
CA VAL A 156 2.26 22.95 4.70
C VAL A 156 2.93 21.71 4.10
N ALA A 157 2.20 20.97 3.24
CA ALA A 157 2.61 19.72 2.60
C ALA A 157 3.83 19.79 1.65
N ARG A 158 4.55 20.92 1.61
CA ARG A 158 5.60 21.18 0.61
C ARG A 158 6.97 20.64 0.99
N ASN A 159 7.18 20.18 2.23
CA ASN A 159 8.47 19.67 2.70
C ASN A 159 8.34 18.45 3.63
N VAL A 160 7.37 17.59 3.35
CA VAL A 160 7.13 16.33 4.08
C VAL A 160 7.58 15.18 3.18
N GLY A 161 8.29 14.21 3.74
CA GLY A 161 8.72 13.01 3.00
C GLY A 161 7.54 12.21 2.43
N ARG A 162 7.71 11.70 1.21
CA ARG A 162 6.70 10.96 0.46
C ARG A 162 7.16 9.54 0.17
N LEU A 163 6.21 8.60 0.17
CA LEU A 163 6.42 7.21 -0.24
C LEU A 163 5.30 6.78 -1.19
N SER A 164 5.68 6.37 -2.40
CA SER A 164 4.83 5.65 -3.35
C SER A 164 5.22 4.18 -3.36
N ALA A 165 4.44 3.33 -2.70
CA ALA A 165 4.62 1.89 -2.63
C ALA A 165 3.55 1.20 -3.47
N CYS A 166 3.96 0.44 -4.49
CA CYS A 166 3.02 -0.14 -5.44
C CYS A 166 3.39 -1.58 -5.78
N SER A 167 2.44 -2.51 -5.66
CA SER A 167 2.46 -3.73 -6.46
C SER A 167 1.81 -3.41 -7.81
N TYR A 168 2.51 -3.66 -8.91
CA TYR A 168 2.09 -3.15 -10.22
C TYR A 168 2.25 -4.18 -11.34
N SER A 169 1.25 -4.20 -12.23
CA SER A 169 1.37 -4.84 -13.53
C SER A 169 0.55 -4.11 -14.60
N ALA A 170 1.15 -3.96 -15.78
CA ALA A 170 0.47 -3.40 -16.94
C ALA A 170 -0.39 -4.44 -17.69
N SER A 171 -0.06 -5.74 -17.56
CA SER A 171 -0.54 -6.81 -18.44
C SER A 171 -0.96 -8.08 -17.71
N GLU A 172 -0.91 -8.10 -16.38
CA GLU A 172 -1.30 -9.25 -15.57
C GLU A 172 -2.11 -8.82 -14.36
N ASP A 173 -2.70 -9.82 -13.73
CA ASP A 173 -3.32 -9.72 -12.42
C ASP A 173 -2.29 -9.30 -11.35
N VAL A 174 -2.68 -8.40 -10.45
CA VAL A 174 -1.85 -7.94 -9.33
C VAL A 174 -2.32 -8.58 -8.03
N ASP A 175 -1.46 -9.39 -7.44
CA ASP A 175 -1.72 -10.22 -6.28
C ASP A 175 -1.12 -9.62 -4.98
N GLY A 176 -0.03 -8.87 -5.05
CA GLY A 176 0.62 -8.24 -3.88
C GLY A 176 -0.04 -6.94 -3.41
N ALA A 177 0.21 -6.56 -2.15
CA ALA A 177 -0.28 -5.30 -1.58
C ALA A 177 0.54 -4.07 -2.02
N GLY A 178 0.06 -2.85 -1.76
CA GLY A 178 0.92 -1.67 -1.85
C GLY A 178 2.00 -1.66 -0.76
N ILE A 179 1.54 -1.76 0.49
CA ILE A 179 2.37 -1.98 1.69
C ILE A 179 1.77 -3.15 2.46
N GLY A 180 2.56 -4.19 2.75
CA GLY A 180 2.07 -5.36 3.48
C GLY A 180 2.58 -6.68 2.94
N GLY A 181 1.65 -7.59 2.61
CA GLY A 181 1.94 -8.95 2.22
C GLY A 181 2.05 -9.17 0.70
N ALA A 182 2.86 -10.16 0.33
CA ALA A 182 2.89 -10.75 -1.00
C ALA A 182 1.63 -11.60 -1.28
N LYS A 183 1.53 -12.14 -2.49
CA LYS A 183 0.54 -13.15 -2.85
C LYS A 183 0.54 -14.32 -1.86
N GLY A 184 -0.61 -14.65 -1.30
CA GLY A 184 -0.74 -15.73 -0.33
C GLY A 184 -0.18 -15.40 1.06
N GLU A 185 0.29 -14.17 1.27
CA GLU A 185 0.88 -13.74 2.54
C GLU A 185 0.05 -12.65 3.21
N ARG A 186 0.03 -12.71 4.54
CA ARG A 186 -0.62 -11.70 5.36
C ARG A 186 0.20 -10.42 5.35
N GLY A 187 -0.49 -9.28 5.41
CA GLY A 187 0.14 -7.99 5.63
C GLY A 187 -0.37 -7.38 6.92
N ALA A 188 0.49 -7.32 7.93
CA ALA A 188 0.11 -6.88 9.26
C ALA A 188 1.19 -6.10 10.00
N ASN A 189 0.84 -5.58 11.18
CA ASN A 189 1.75 -4.87 12.09
C ASN A 189 2.33 -3.58 11.48
N ILE A 190 1.47 -2.81 10.80
CA ILE A 190 1.84 -1.60 10.07
C ILE A 190 1.39 -0.38 10.85
N THR A 191 2.33 0.49 11.23
CA THR A 191 2.06 1.76 11.89
C THR A 191 2.52 2.92 11.02
N ILE A 192 1.62 3.86 10.69
CA ILE A 192 1.92 5.08 9.94
C ILE A 192 1.67 6.29 10.85
N ASN A 193 2.74 7.02 11.17
CA ASN A 193 2.71 8.15 12.08
C ASN A 193 3.10 9.48 11.39
N GLY A 194 3.18 9.52 10.07
CA GLY A 194 3.39 10.74 9.30
C GLY A 194 3.74 10.46 7.84
N GLY A 195 4.01 11.53 7.09
CA GLY A 195 4.37 11.45 5.68
C GLY A 195 3.19 11.61 4.73
N VAL A 196 3.51 11.61 3.43
CA VAL A 196 2.52 11.40 2.38
C VAL A 196 2.72 10.01 1.81
N ILE A 197 1.77 9.12 2.06
CA ILE A 197 1.86 7.71 1.72
C ILE A 197 0.85 7.39 0.63
N GLU A 198 1.32 6.80 -0.45
CA GLU A 198 0.53 6.30 -1.57
C GLU A 198 0.81 4.80 -1.71
N ALA A 199 -0.14 3.97 -1.31
CA ALA A 199 0.01 2.52 -1.24
C ALA A 199 -1.03 1.84 -2.14
N PHE A 200 -0.57 1.16 -3.20
CA PHE A 200 -1.48 0.60 -4.21
C PHE A 200 -1.17 -0.84 -4.59
N ALA A 201 -2.24 -1.64 -4.72
CA ALA A 201 -2.25 -2.80 -5.62
C ALA A 201 -2.88 -2.34 -6.94
N ARG A 202 -2.12 -2.29 -8.04
CA ARG A 202 -2.56 -1.65 -9.28
C ARG A 202 -2.35 -2.52 -10.52
N ALA A 203 -3.45 -2.93 -11.13
CA ALA A 203 -3.47 -3.54 -12.45
C ALA A 203 -4.04 -2.58 -13.51
N ASP A 204 -3.38 -2.43 -14.66
CA ASP A 204 -3.88 -1.54 -15.71
C ASP A 204 -4.83 -2.23 -16.69
N ARG A 205 -4.55 -3.46 -17.11
CA ARG A 205 -5.37 -4.21 -18.08
C ARG A 205 -6.17 -5.37 -17.48
N HIS A 206 -5.88 -5.70 -16.23
CA HIS A 206 -6.29 -6.92 -15.55
C HIS A 206 -6.87 -6.60 -14.17
N ASN A 207 -7.04 -7.63 -13.34
CA ASN A 207 -7.65 -7.52 -12.03
C ASN A 207 -6.61 -7.18 -10.95
N ALA A 208 -7.07 -6.52 -9.89
CA ALA A 208 -6.26 -6.26 -8.71
C ALA A 208 -6.86 -6.99 -7.50
N TYR A 209 -6.05 -7.79 -6.82
CA TYR A 209 -6.48 -8.66 -5.72
C TYR A 209 -5.84 -8.29 -4.38
N GLY A 210 -4.63 -7.73 -4.37
CA GLY A 210 -4.00 -7.24 -3.15
C GLY A 210 -4.68 -6.00 -2.58
N ALA A 211 -4.48 -5.75 -1.29
CA ALA A 211 -4.92 -4.51 -0.65
C ALA A 211 -4.00 -3.33 -1.00
N GLY A 212 -4.48 -2.10 -0.81
CA GLY A 212 -3.57 -0.94 -0.81
C GLY A 212 -2.57 -1.03 0.35
N ILE A 213 -3.08 -1.16 1.58
CA ILE A 213 -2.30 -1.46 2.79
C ILE A 213 -2.90 -2.70 3.45
N GLY A 214 -2.10 -3.75 3.64
CA GLY A 214 -2.52 -5.00 4.29
C GLY A 214 -2.20 -6.23 3.45
N GLY A 215 -3.15 -7.16 3.36
CA GLY A 215 -2.92 -8.50 2.81
C GLY A 215 -2.76 -8.55 1.29
N GLY A 216 -1.96 -9.49 0.80
CA GLY A 216 -2.00 -9.89 -0.61
C GLY A 216 -3.19 -10.81 -0.91
N ARG A 217 -3.30 -11.25 -2.15
CA ARG A 217 -4.36 -12.16 -2.61
C ARG A 217 -4.37 -13.45 -1.78
N GLY A 218 -5.55 -13.83 -1.30
CA GLY A 218 -5.79 -15.03 -0.51
C GLY A 218 -5.54 -14.85 0.99
N SER A 219 -5.20 -13.64 1.44
CA SER A 219 -4.67 -13.44 2.79
C SER A 219 -5.20 -12.21 3.50
N ASP A 220 -5.26 -12.33 4.82
CA ASP A 220 -5.74 -11.27 5.72
C ASP A 220 -4.80 -10.06 5.75
N GLY A 221 -5.37 -8.90 6.01
CA GLY A 221 -4.61 -7.72 6.41
C GLY A 221 -5.12 -7.17 7.73
N GLY A 222 -4.21 -6.83 8.64
CA GLY A 222 -4.65 -6.38 9.95
C GLY A 222 -3.57 -5.86 10.88
N ASN A 223 -3.97 -5.45 12.09
CA ASN A 223 -3.12 -4.68 13.00
C ASN A 223 -2.47 -3.48 12.29
N VAL A 224 -3.32 -2.64 11.68
CA VAL A 224 -2.91 -1.43 10.97
C VAL A 224 -3.29 -0.23 11.79
N LEU A 225 -2.32 0.61 12.13
CA LEU A 225 -2.51 1.85 12.87
C LEU A 225 -2.10 3.05 12.01
N ILE A 226 -3.05 3.91 11.67
CA ILE A 226 -2.77 5.22 11.09
C ILE A 226 -2.94 6.28 12.19
N GLY A 227 -1.81 6.75 12.71
CA GLY A 227 -1.76 7.80 13.73
C GLY A 227 -1.85 9.20 13.16
N SER A 228 -1.19 9.48 12.03
CA SER A 228 -1.24 10.77 11.34
C SER A 228 -0.72 10.67 9.88
N GLY A 229 -0.62 11.80 9.19
CA GLY A 229 -0.13 11.89 7.81
C GLY A 229 -1.25 12.05 6.77
N THR A 230 -0.86 12.06 5.50
CA THR A 230 -1.79 11.97 4.36
C THR A 230 -1.60 10.60 3.74
N VAL A 231 -2.58 9.71 3.89
CA VAL A 231 -2.48 8.31 3.46
C VAL A 231 -3.53 8.04 2.39
N THR A 232 -3.08 7.61 1.22
CA THR A 232 -3.93 7.09 0.16
C THR A 232 -3.63 5.62 -0.05
N ALA A 233 -4.60 4.77 0.22
CA ALA A 233 -4.48 3.32 0.10
C ALA A 233 -5.56 2.79 -0.85
N GLY A 234 -5.16 2.08 -1.90
CA GLY A 234 -6.11 1.66 -2.94
C GLY A 234 -5.84 0.30 -3.57
N CYS A 235 -6.91 -0.45 -3.79
CA CYS A 235 -6.93 -1.54 -4.76
C CYS A 235 -7.50 -1.00 -6.08
N ARG A 236 -6.70 -1.02 -7.17
CA ARG A 236 -7.04 -0.38 -8.44
C ARG A 236 -6.92 -1.34 -9.62
N ALA A 237 -8.01 -1.50 -10.34
CA ALA A 237 -8.01 -2.14 -11.66
C ALA A 237 -8.52 -1.15 -12.72
N SER A 238 -7.61 -0.62 -13.55
CA SER A 238 -7.96 0.44 -14.51
C SER A 238 -8.89 -0.06 -15.62
N ARG A 239 -8.82 -1.36 -15.97
CA ARG A 239 -9.74 -2.00 -16.93
C ARG A 239 -10.41 -3.26 -16.39
N GLY A 240 -9.95 -3.82 -15.28
CA GLY A 240 -10.51 -5.03 -14.68
C GLY A 240 -11.39 -4.77 -13.47
N MET A 241 -11.44 -5.77 -12.61
CA MET A 241 -12.15 -5.77 -11.33
C MET A 241 -11.16 -5.56 -10.18
N ALA A 242 -11.58 -4.83 -9.14
CA ALA A 242 -10.81 -4.65 -7.92
C ALA A 242 -11.43 -5.46 -6.77
N TYR A 243 -10.65 -6.37 -6.21
CA TYR A 243 -11.10 -7.36 -5.24
C TYR A 243 -10.57 -7.12 -3.83
N GLY A 244 -9.36 -6.55 -3.71
CA GLY A 244 -8.77 -6.20 -2.43
C GLY A 244 -9.38 -4.94 -1.83
N ALA A 245 -9.20 -4.77 -0.52
CA ALA A 245 -9.59 -3.56 0.18
C ALA A 245 -8.62 -2.40 -0.11
N GLY A 246 -9.05 -1.16 0.17
CA GLY A 246 -8.11 -0.04 0.27
C GLY A 246 -7.13 -0.28 1.43
N ILE A 247 -7.67 -0.47 2.64
CA ILE A 247 -6.92 -0.87 3.84
C ILE A 247 -7.56 -2.13 4.43
N GLY A 248 -6.78 -3.20 4.57
CA GLY A 248 -7.22 -4.47 5.16
C GLY A 248 -6.90 -5.66 4.29
N GLY A 249 -7.88 -6.54 4.05
CA GLY A 249 -7.66 -7.82 3.39
C GLY A 249 -7.51 -7.73 1.86
N GLY A 250 -6.72 -8.65 1.28
CA GLY A 250 -6.78 -8.94 -0.15
C GLY A 250 -8.03 -9.76 -0.50
N TYR A 251 -8.19 -10.14 -1.76
CA TYR A 251 -9.23 -11.09 -2.19
C TYR A 251 -9.19 -12.38 -1.35
N GLY A 252 -10.32 -12.79 -0.79
CA GLY A 252 -10.46 -13.90 0.18
C GLY A 252 -10.06 -13.54 1.61
N GLY A 253 -9.36 -12.42 1.81
CA GLY A 253 -8.77 -12.01 3.09
C GLY A 253 -9.66 -11.08 3.92
N SER A 254 -9.58 -11.23 5.23
CA SER A 254 -10.26 -10.36 6.19
C SER A 254 -9.46 -9.10 6.50
N GLY A 255 -10.15 -8.00 6.79
CA GLY A 255 -9.59 -6.79 7.36
C GLY A 255 -9.84 -6.72 8.86
N THR A 256 -8.79 -6.84 9.68
CA THR A 256 -8.94 -6.93 11.14
C THR A 256 -8.04 -5.96 11.90
N ASP A 257 -8.47 -5.46 13.06
CA ASP A 257 -7.64 -4.59 13.92
C ASP A 257 -7.09 -3.36 13.19
N ILE A 258 -7.99 -2.62 12.52
CA ILE A 258 -7.62 -1.42 11.78
C ILE A 258 -8.03 -0.20 12.61
N THR A 259 -7.06 0.63 12.99
CA THR A 259 -7.30 1.85 13.75
C THR A 259 -6.80 3.08 13.00
N ILE A 260 -7.69 4.04 12.79
CA ILE A 260 -7.36 5.37 12.26
C ILE A 260 -7.59 6.39 13.38
N ARG A 261 -6.52 6.98 13.90
CA ARG A 261 -6.57 7.96 15.00
C ARG A 261 -6.48 9.40 14.51
N GLY A 262 -5.89 9.64 13.34
CA GLY A 262 -5.64 10.98 12.83
C GLY A 262 -5.17 10.99 11.38
N GLY A 263 -4.91 12.20 10.86
CA GLY A 263 -4.49 12.42 9.48
C GLY A 263 -5.65 12.60 8.49
N GLU A 264 -5.28 12.69 7.21
CA GLU A 264 -6.20 12.62 6.07
C GLU A 264 -5.99 11.28 5.36
N VAL A 265 -6.99 10.41 5.43
CA VAL A 265 -6.94 9.04 4.91
C VAL A 265 -7.95 8.88 3.79
N ALA A 266 -7.50 8.44 2.63
CA ALA A 266 -8.32 8.00 1.52
C ALA A 266 -8.10 6.51 1.31
N ALA A 267 -9.14 5.69 1.48
CA ALA A 267 -9.05 4.24 1.39
C ALA A 267 -10.09 3.69 0.42
N TRP A 268 -9.68 3.03 -0.66
CA TRP A 268 -10.65 2.67 -1.69
C TRP A 268 -10.37 1.37 -2.45
N SER A 269 -11.45 0.77 -2.95
CA SER A 269 -11.41 -0.31 -3.95
C SER A 269 -12.09 0.15 -5.23
N ARG A 270 -11.36 0.17 -6.36
CA ARG A 270 -11.83 0.74 -7.62
C ARG A 270 -11.41 -0.10 -8.83
N GLY A 271 -12.37 -0.84 -9.39
CA GLY A 271 -12.25 -1.48 -10.70
C GLY A 271 -13.20 -0.86 -11.71
N LEU A 272 -12.80 -0.80 -12.98
CA LEU A 272 -13.68 -0.34 -14.07
C LEU A 272 -14.88 -1.28 -14.25
N GLN A 273 -14.65 -2.59 -14.14
CA GLN A 273 -15.69 -3.61 -14.32
C GLN A 273 -16.40 -3.97 -13.00
N GLY A 274 -15.85 -3.58 -11.85
CA GLY A 274 -16.43 -3.86 -10.54
C GLY A 274 -15.49 -3.54 -9.39
N SER A 275 -16.07 -3.07 -8.28
CA SER A 275 -15.38 -2.82 -7.01
C SER A 275 -15.96 -3.72 -5.95
N TYR A 276 -15.19 -4.72 -5.51
CA TYR A 276 -15.70 -5.77 -4.64
C TYR A 276 -15.06 -5.79 -3.25
N GLY A 277 -13.87 -5.20 -3.08
CA GLY A 277 -13.30 -4.96 -1.76
C GLY A 277 -13.92 -3.74 -1.07
N ALA A 278 -13.76 -3.66 0.25
CA ALA A 278 -14.14 -2.47 1.02
C ALA A 278 -13.14 -1.32 0.83
N GLY A 279 -13.53 -0.10 1.22
CA GLY A 279 -12.56 0.97 1.43
C GLY A 279 -11.62 0.62 2.58
N VAL A 280 -12.20 0.35 3.76
CA VAL A 280 -11.51 -0.16 4.95
C VAL A 280 -12.19 -1.44 5.44
N GLY A 281 -11.46 -2.55 5.49
CA GLY A 281 -11.98 -3.83 5.97
C GLY A 281 -11.61 -4.98 5.05
N GLY A 282 -12.57 -5.85 4.74
CA GLY A 282 -12.32 -7.09 4.00
C GLY A 282 -12.20 -6.90 2.48
N GLY A 283 -11.45 -7.79 1.84
CA GLY A 283 -11.56 -7.99 0.40
C GLY A 283 -12.80 -8.79 0.05
N GLN A 284 -13.10 -8.91 -1.24
CA GLN A 284 -14.17 -9.81 -1.70
C GLN A 284 -13.84 -11.26 -1.34
N SER A 285 -14.82 -12.02 -0.91
CA SER A 285 -14.70 -13.47 -0.71
C SER A 285 -15.63 -14.18 -1.68
N ASP A 286 -15.27 -15.35 -2.18
CA ASP A 286 -16.22 -16.30 -2.76
C ASP A 286 -16.03 -17.65 -2.09
N ASP A 287 -17.12 -18.36 -1.82
CA ASP A 287 -17.08 -19.65 -1.13
C ASP A 287 -16.30 -20.72 -1.93
N LEU A 288 -15.97 -20.45 -3.19
CA LEU A 288 -15.36 -21.36 -4.15
C LEU A 288 -13.84 -21.56 -3.97
N PHE A 289 -13.11 -20.65 -3.32
CA PHE A 289 -11.65 -20.78 -3.12
C PHE A 289 -11.22 -21.15 -1.69
N GLY A 290 -12.15 -21.60 -0.84
CA GLY A 290 -11.81 -22.18 0.46
C GLY A 290 -12.73 -21.77 1.60
N GLY A 291 -13.97 -22.27 1.57
CA GLY A 291 -14.83 -22.54 2.74
C GLY A 291 -14.68 -21.66 3.99
N GLY A 292 -15.50 -20.61 4.07
CA GLY A 292 -15.96 -20.03 5.33
C GLY A 292 -15.10 -18.88 5.88
N THR A 293 -15.76 -17.75 6.13
CA THR A 293 -15.26 -16.61 6.93
C THR A 293 -14.26 -15.64 6.30
N GLY A 294 -13.86 -15.82 5.05
CA GLY A 294 -13.05 -14.83 4.32
C GLY A 294 -13.77 -13.48 4.12
N GLY A 295 -13.00 -12.43 3.80
CA GLY A 295 -13.55 -11.11 3.47
C GLY A 295 -14.25 -10.37 4.61
N MET A 296 -14.08 -10.79 5.86
CA MET A 296 -14.70 -10.16 7.03
C MET A 296 -14.07 -8.82 7.37
N ALA A 297 -14.81 -8.00 8.12
CA ALA A 297 -14.29 -6.83 8.82
C ALA A 297 -14.50 -6.94 10.33
N ARG A 298 -13.42 -6.90 11.11
CA ARG A 298 -13.50 -6.98 12.57
C ARG A 298 -12.60 -5.96 13.26
N ARG A 299 -13.10 -5.37 14.36
CA ARG A 299 -12.32 -4.46 15.22
C ARG A 299 -11.73 -3.28 14.42
N ILE A 300 -12.62 -2.56 13.74
CA ILE A 300 -12.24 -1.37 12.96
C ILE A 300 -12.66 -0.13 13.74
N THR A 301 -11.70 0.74 14.05
CA THR A 301 -11.94 1.98 14.79
C THR A 301 -11.44 3.19 14.03
N VAL A 302 -12.33 4.11 13.70
CA VAL A 302 -11.98 5.45 13.20
C VAL A 302 -12.25 6.44 14.33
N ALA A 303 -11.21 6.76 15.10
CA ALA A 303 -11.30 7.57 16.32
C ALA A 303 -11.06 9.07 16.06
N GLY A 304 -10.46 9.43 14.93
CA GLY A 304 -10.13 10.82 14.60
C GLY A 304 -9.61 10.98 13.18
N GLY A 305 -9.23 12.21 12.83
CA GLY A 305 -8.82 12.57 11.46
C GLY A 305 -9.99 12.68 10.48
N ARG A 306 -9.68 12.65 9.19
CA ARG A 306 -10.65 12.62 8.08
C ARG A 306 -10.43 11.35 7.26
N LEU A 307 -11.45 10.50 7.18
CA LEU A 307 -11.50 9.31 6.34
C LEU A 307 -12.45 9.52 5.15
N ARG A 308 -11.93 9.34 3.94
CA ARG A 308 -12.69 9.19 2.70
C ARG A 308 -12.58 7.75 2.25
N ALA A 309 -13.62 6.95 2.48
CA ALA A 309 -13.59 5.54 2.14
C ALA A 309 -14.64 5.17 1.09
N SER A 310 -14.28 4.32 0.12
CA SER A 310 -15.20 3.85 -0.92
C SER A 310 -14.82 2.47 -1.46
N GLY A 311 -15.76 1.77 -2.08
CA GLY A 311 -15.58 0.40 -2.54
C GLY A 311 -16.94 -0.28 -2.60
N ASN A 312 -16.98 -1.60 -2.42
CA ASN A 312 -18.24 -2.29 -2.18
C ASN A 312 -19.00 -1.69 -0.98
N VAL A 313 -18.25 -1.40 0.09
CA VAL A 313 -18.68 -0.59 1.23
C VAL A 313 -17.54 0.34 1.65
N PRO A 314 -17.81 1.53 2.21
CA PRO A 314 -16.78 2.40 2.75
C PRO A 314 -15.95 1.74 3.87
N VAL A 315 -16.64 1.21 4.89
CA VAL A 315 -16.02 0.52 6.02
C VAL A 315 -16.83 -0.74 6.32
N GLY A 316 -16.21 -1.90 6.26
CA GLY A 316 -16.90 -3.17 6.47
C GLY A 316 -16.33 -4.32 5.64
N SER A 317 -17.10 -5.39 5.55
CA SER A 317 -16.73 -6.59 4.80
C SER A 317 -16.79 -6.34 3.29
N GLY A 318 -15.93 -7.03 2.53
CA GLY A 318 -16.02 -7.03 1.07
C GLY A 318 -17.27 -7.76 0.57
N LEU A 319 -17.49 -7.74 -0.74
CA LEU A 319 -18.60 -8.45 -1.36
C LEU A 319 -18.55 -9.94 -0.99
N TRP A 320 -19.68 -10.49 -0.59
CA TRP A 320 -19.83 -11.87 -0.10
C TRP A 320 -18.85 -12.25 1.03
N GLY A 321 -18.25 -11.26 1.69
CA GLY A 321 -17.46 -11.47 2.90
C GLY A 321 -18.36 -11.81 4.10
N GLY A 322 -17.77 -12.41 5.12
CA GLY A 322 -18.48 -12.71 6.36
C GLY A 322 -18.94 -11.46 7.13
N GLU A 323 -19.70 -11.65 8.21
CA GLU A 323 -20.28 -10.54 8.98
C GLU A 323 -19.24 -9.53 9.48
N SER A 324 -19.57 -8.25 9.33
CA SER A 324 -18.85 -7.14 9.96
C SER A 324 -19.18 -7.06 11.46
N ARG A 325 -18.15 -6.90 12.31
CA ARG A 325 -18.32 -6.83 13.77
C ARG A 325 -17.33 -5.86 14.41
N ASP A 326 -17.73 -5.25 15.54
CA ASP A 326 -16.86 -4.38 16.33
C ASP A 326 -16.31 -3.18 15.51
N ILE A 327 -17.18 -2.54 14.73
CA ILE A 327 -16.85 -1.36 13.92
C ILE A 327 -17.34 -0.09 14.63
N SER A 328 -16.43 0.87 14.83
CA SER A 328 -16.72 2.16 15.44
C SER A 328 -16.15 3.29 14.58
N VAL A 329 -16.98 4.25 14.20
CA VAL A 329 -16.59 5.41 13.40
C VAL A 329 -17.08 6.67 14.10
N ALA A 330 -16.15 7.50 14.56
CA ALA A 330 -16.48 8.73 15.29
C ALA A 330 -17.17 9.75 14.36
N ALA A 331 -18.16 10.47 14.91
CA ALA A 331 -18.90 11.48 14.15
C ALA A 331 -17.97 12.57 13.58
N GLY A 332 -18.23 12.99 12.34
CA GLY A 332 -17.44 14.02 11.66
C GLY A 332 -16.09 13.56 11.09
N THR A 333 -15.72 12.28 11.26
CA THR A 333 -14.49 11.73 10.67
C THR A 333 -14.69 11.25 9.22
N MET A 334 -15.88 10.81 8.84
CA MET A 334 -16.20 10.41 7.46
C MET A 334 -16.53 11.61 6.57
N ALA A 335 -15.97 11.66 5.36
CA ALA A 335 -16.11 12.77 4.40
C ALA A 335 -16.34 12.30 2.95
#